data_AF-A0A8J7Z8W7-F1
#
_entry.id   AF-A0A8J7Z8W7-F1
#
_cell.length_a   1.000
_cell.length_b   1.000
_cell.length_c   1.000
_cell.angle_alpha   90.00
_cell.angle_beta   90.00
_cell.angle_gamma   90.00
#
_symmetry.space_group_name_H-M   'P 1'
#
loop_
_entity.id
_entity.type
_entity.pdbx_description
1 polymer ?
#
loop_
_entity_poly.entity_id
_entity_poly.type
_entity_poly.pdbx_seq_one_letter_code
_entity_poly.pdbx_strand_id
1 'polypeptide(L)' 'MMSKGKHVVPHSEGWAVKSEGASRASRVFETQREAISYGREQAI' A
#
# COMPACT_ATOMS: atom_id res chain seq x y z
N MET A 1 11.05 3.48 -16.97
CA MET A 1 10.60 2.47 -15.99
C MET A 1 9.20 2.87 -15.56
N MET A 2 8.18 2.02 -15.71
CA MET A 2 6.83 2.31 -15.23
C MET A 2 6.83 2.25 -13.71
N SER A 3 6.68 3.39 -13.04
CA SER A 3 6.49 3.46 -11.60
C SER A 3 5.22 2.69 -11.25
N LYS A 4 5.36 1.48 -10.68
CA LYS A 4 4.22 0.68 -10.24
C LYS A 4 3.49 1.46 -9.14
N GLY A 5 2.27 1.88 -9.43
CA GLY A 5 1.43 2.61 -8.48
C GLY A 5 1.28 1.84 -7.16
N LYS A 6 1.25 2.55 -6.04
CA LYS A 6 0.93 1.96 -4.73
C LYS A 6 -0.51 2.32 -4.40
N HIS A 7 -1.35 1.33 -4.17
CA HIS A 7 -2.75 1.48 -3.80
C HIS A 7 -2.94 1.14 -2.33
N VAL A 8 -3.58 2.04 -1.60
CA VAL A 8 -4.02 1.80 -0.22
C VAL A 8 -5.46 1.31 -0.29
N VAL A 9 -5.72 0.08 0.14
CA VAL A 9 -7.04 -0.56 0.10
C VAL A 9 -7.49 -0.98 1.51
N PRO A 10 -8.80 -0.95 1.80
CA PRO A 10 -9.33 -1.49 3.06
C PRO A 10 -8.99 -2.98 3.21
N HIS A 11 -8.62 -3.40 4.42
CA HIS A 11 -8.31 -4.79 4.78
C HIS A 11 -9.05 -5.16 6.07
N SER A 12 -9.23 -6.45 6.34
CA SER A 12 -9.92 -6.93 7.55
C SER A 12 -9.27 -6.46 8.86
N GLU A 13 -7.97 -6.19 8.83
CA GLU A 13 -7.15 -5.74 9.97
C GLU A 13 -6.79 -4.24 9.90
N GLY A 14 -7.37 -3.49 8.96
CA GLY A 14 -7.11 -2.06 8.78
C GLY A 14 -6.92 -1.66 7.32
N TRP A 15 -5.69 -1.26 6.97
CA TRP A 15 -5.34 -0.67 5.68
C TRP A 15 -4.15 -1.38 5.04
N ALA A 16 -4.38 -2.03 3.91
CA ALA A 16 -3.35 -2.74 3.16
C ALA A 16 -2.76 -1.85 2.06
N VAL A 17 -1.44 -1.86 1.93
CA VAL A 17 -0.73 -1.28 0.79
C VAL A 17 -0.46 -2.37 -0.24
N LYS A 18 -0.97 -2.19 -1.45
CA LYS A 18 -0.84 -3.11 -2.57
C LYS A 18 -0.12 -2.41 -3.71
N SER A 19 0.91 -3.06 -4.26
CA SER A 19 1.56 -2.56 -5.47
C SER A 19 0.74 -2.92 -6.70
N GLU A 20 0.73 -2.05 -7.71
CA GLU A 20 0.07 -2.31 -8.99
C GLU A 20 0.63 -3.59 -9.63
N GLY A 21 -0.26 -4.51 -9.99
CA GLY A 21 0.09 -5.84 -10.52
C GLY A 21 0.48 -6.88 -9.47
N ALA A 22 0.56 -6.55 -8.18
CA ALA A 22 0.79 -7.54 -7.14
C ALA A 22 -0.52 -8.26 -6.79
N SER A 23 -0.50 -9.59 -6.63
CA SER A 23 -1.67 -10.33 -6.15
C SER A 23 -1.88 -10.20 -4.64
N ARG A 24 -0.81 -9.83 -3.91
CA ARG A 24 -0.76 -9.79 -2.44
C ARG A 24 -0.54 -8.37 -1.93
N ALA A 25 -1.06 -8.08 -0.74
CA ALA A 25 -0.70 -6.87 -0.02
C ALA A 25 0.79 -6.93 0.38
N SER A 26 1.50 -5.82 0.25
CA SER A 26 2.87 -5.68 0.72
C SER A 26 2.92 -5.57 2.24
N ARG A 27 1.98 -4.81 2.83
CA ARG A 27 1.89 -4.61 4.27
C ARG A 27 0.49 -4.15 4.67
N VAL A 28 0.08 -4.46 5.89
CA VAL A 28 -1.17 -3.99 6.50
C VAL A 28 -0.81 -3.07 7.67
N PHE A 29 -1.56 -2.00 7.82
CA PHE A 29 -1.43 -0.99 8.87
C PHE A 29 -2.77 -0.80 9.57
N GLU A 30 -2.75 -0.38 10.82
CA GLU A 30 -3.99 -0.11 11.57
C GLU A 30 -4.69 1.14 11.03
N THR A 31 -3.93 2.16 10.60
CA THR A 31 -4.50 3.41 10.09
C THR A 31 -4.19 3.70 8.63
N GLN A 32 -5.11 4.42 7.97
CA GLN A 32 -4.95 4.85 6.58
C GLN A 32 -3.73 5.76 6.41
N ARG A 33 -3.45 6.60 7.42
CA ARG A 33 -2.36 7.58 7.39
C ARG A 33 -1.00 6.87 7.31
N GLU A 34 -0.80 5.83 8.10
CA GLU A 34 0.42 5.01 8.06
C GLU A 34 0.58 4.30 6.72
N ALA A 35 -0.50 3.72 6.20
CA ALA A 35 -0.49 3.06 4.89
C ALA A 35 -0.14 4.04 3.75
N ILE A 36 -0.66 5.27 3.78
CA ILE A 36 -0.33 6.31 2.80
C ILE A 36 1.13 6.75 2.94
N SER A 37 1.62 6.97 4.16
CA SER A 37 3.02 7.35 4.39
C SER A 37 3.98 6.30 3.85
N TYR A 38 3.75 5.04 4.19
CA TYR A 38 4.53 3.92 3.68
C TYR A 38 4.44 3.80 2.16
N GLY A 39 3.24 3.94 1.58
CA GLY A 39 3.05 3.91 0.13
C GLY A 39 3.84 4.99 -0.60
N ARG A 40 3.97 6.20 -0.02
CA ARG A 40 4.77 7.30 -0.55
C ARG A 40 6.27 7.04 -0.45
N GLU A 41 6.74 6.54 0.69
CA GLU A 41 8.17 6.19 0.86
C GLU A 41 8.61 5.06 -0.08
N GLN A 42 7.71 4.12 -0.39
CA GLN A 42 7.98 3.01 -1.30
C GLN A 42 7.86 3.36 -2.80
N ALA A 43 7.55 4.62 -3.14
CA ALA A 43 7.41 5.09 -4.53
C ALA A 43 8.68 5.76 -5.08
N ILE A 44 9.79 5.75 -4.31
CA ILE A 44 11.12 6.20 -4.72
C ILE A 44 11.79 5.18 -5.65
#